data_AF-A0A0X3PAU3-F1
#
_entry.id   AF-A0A0X3PAU3-F1
#
_cell.length_a   1.000
_cell.length_b   1.000
_cell.length_c   1.000
_cell.angle_alpha   90.00
_cell.angle_beta   90.00
_cell.angle_gamma   90.00
#
_symmetry.space_group_name_H-M   'P 1'
#
loop_
_entity.id
_entity.type
_entity.pdbx_description
1 polymer ?
#
loop_
_entity_poly.entity_id
_entity_poly.type
_entity_poly.pdbx_seq_one_letter_code
_entity_poly.pdbx_strand_id
1 'polypeptide(L)'
;MRPSDVSLIWLLLLSRSSHQVTAADPSLSARVERVTENTVHFKWTQPASDDHQYVRLRATPTTGNGSPVEAQVAVVHGLGSLANLEPYTNYVTSVIYLNAGDNTKSLLIDTGRLRTWPGAPSPPTIKSVVSTGDRSIQVSWYAPEKSNGKIREYMAACYLLGYGIPAASKRVDAQTLSAELTYLSSNSQYECDVTATTEGVGWMQGGGKTSSERSSLVKTWPGTTEQPIIKSATARGSRTLYLEWLRPTSVYGKLDHYLVTMVPAHLPKLQKEIKTKSDSLYLLITQMLPDKEYMFTLRAYVLPNEEGQGGGYSEESVPKLVRTLANGPIASVNIFDSIEKYNWESGAIYNDGGASVLEIAN
;
A
#
# COMPACT_ATOMS: atom_id res chain seq x y z
N MET A 1 62.65 -11.55 -67.06
CA MET A 1 63.87 -12.25 -66.62
C MET A 1 64.26 -11.70 -65.25
N ARG A 2 64.35 -12.53 -64.20
CA ARG A 2 65.10 -12.22 -62.96
C ARG A 2 66.60 -12.52 -63.20
N PRO A 3 67.57 -12.00 -62.41
CA PRO A 3 67.91 -12.44 -61.02
C PRO A 3 68.23 -11.26 -60.06
N SER A 4 67.79 -11.22 -58.79
CA SER A 4 68.39 -11.73 -57.52
C SER A 4 69.87 -11.34 -57.25
N ASP A 5 70.14 -10.54 -56.21
CA ASP A 5 70.75 -11.02 -54.94
C ASP A 5 70.93 -9.95 -53.86
N VAL A 6 70.95 -10.43 -52.61
CA VAL A 6 70.74 -9.77 -51.32
C VAL A 6 72.08 -9.39 -50.65
N SER A 7 72.11 -8.22 -50.01
CA SER A 7 73.26 -7.62 -49.29
C SER A 7 73.46 -8.17 -47.87
N LEU A 8 74.73 -8.23 -47.46
CA LEU A 8 75.26 -8.67 -46.17
C LEU A 8 75.12 -7.64 -45.02
N ILE A 9 75.22 -8.16 -43.76
CA ILE A 9 75.97 -7.60 -42.58
C ILE A 9 75.31 -6.42 -41.79
N TRP A 10 75.30 -6.26 -40.44
CA TRP A 10 75.90 -6.87 -39.22
C TRP A 10 75.03 -6.55 -37.96
N LEU A 11 75.21 -7.34 -36.90
CA LEU A 11 74.92 -7.22 -35.43
C LEU A 11 74.22 -5.96 -34.84
N LEU A 12 73.33 -6.17 -33.84
CA LEU A 12 73.38 -5.52 -32.50
C LEU A 12 72.34 -6.11 -31.50
N LEU A 13 72.86 -6.48 -30.32
CA LEU A 13 72.30 -6.49 -28.95
C LEU A 13 70.98 -7.25 -28.64
N LEU A 14 71.16 -8.37 -27.95
CA LEU A 14 70.16 -9.02 -27.10
C LEU A 14 69.82 -8.12 -25.90
N SER A 15 68.68 -7.45 -25.99
CA SER A 15 67.88 -7.00 -24.85
C SER A 15 66.45 -7.48 -25.06
N ARG A 16 66.23 -8.78 -24.92
CA ARG A 16 64.88 -9.30 -24.71
C ARG A 16 64.69 -9.46 -23.22
N SER A 17 64.00 -8.50 -22.64
CA SER A 17 63.28 -8.62 -21.38
C SER A 17 62.45 -9.89 -21.46
N SER A 18 63.00 -10.99 -20.93
CA SER A 18 62.26 -12.21 -20.72
C SER A 18 61.19 -11.91 -19.69
N HIS A 19 59.96 -11.66 -20.12
CA HIS A 19 58.82 -12.05 -19.32
C HIS A 19 58.92 -13.58 -19.20
N GLN A 20 59.67 -14.04 -18.20
CA GLN A 20 59.63 -15.42 -17.80
C GLN A 20 58.22 -15.64 -17.25
N VAL A 21 57.38 -16.27 -18.06
CA VAL A 21 56.21 -16.99 -17.55
C VAL A 21 56.80 -18.12 -16.72
N THR A 22 56.94 -17.89 -15.41
CA THR A 22 57.23 -18.94 -14.46
C THR A 22 56.19 -20.03 -14.66
N ALA A 23 56.66 -21.25 -14.94
CA ALA A 23 55.80 -22.42 -15.10
C ALA A 23 54.84 -22.51 -13.91
N ALA A 24 53.55 -22.68 -14.19
CA ALA A 24 52.53 -22.82 -13.17
C ALA A 24 52.88 -24.01 -12.26
N ASP A 25 53.07 -23.76 -10.97
CA ASP A 25 53.22 -24.82 -9.96
C ASP A 25 51.95 -25.69 -10.00
N PRO A 26 52.03 -26.98 -10.38
CA PRO A 26 50.86 -27.84 -10.53
C PRO A 26 50.17 -28.16 -9.20
N SER A 27 50.78 -27.81 -8.06
CA SER A 27 50.18 -27.98 -6.73
C SER A 27 49.25 -26.83 -6.33
N LEU A 28 49.29 -25.70 -7.06
CA LEU A 28 48.47 -24.53 -6.77
C LEU A 28 47.07 -24.66 -7.38
N SER A 29 46.07 -24.48 -6.52
CA SER A 29 44.66 -24.47 -6.91
C SER A 29 43.92 -23.40 -6.12
N ALA A 30 42.89 -22.83 -6.73
CA ALA A 30 41.98 -21.92 -6.07
C ALA A 30 40.55 -22.19 -6.57
N ARG A 31 39.57 -22.05 -5.69
CA ARG A 31 38.15 -22.18 -6.04
C ARG A 31 37.29 -21.29 -5.17
N VAL A 32 36.08 -21.04 -5.64
CA VAL A 32 35.02 -20.45 -4.82
C VAL A 32 34.36 -21.56 -3.99
N GLU A 33 34.22 -21.33 -2.69
CA GLU A 33 33.59 -22.26 -1.75
C GLU A 33 32.13 -21.87 -1.48
N ARG A 34 31.86 -20.57 -1.34
CA ARG A 34 30.52 -20.07 -1.02
C ARG A 34 30.27 -18.71 -1.65
N VAL A 35 29.03 -18.47 -2.04
CA VAL A 35 28.56 -17.18 -2.56
C VAL A 35 27.38 -16.70 -1.71
N THR A 36 27.29 -15.40 -1.51
CA THR A 36 26.16 -14.69 -0.88
C THR A 36 25.73 -13.53 -1.78
N GLU A 37 24.84 -12.68 -1.32
CA GLU A 37 24.38 -11.49 -2.03
C GLU A 37 25.50 -10.46 -2.24
N ASN A 38 26.47 -10.37 -1.33
CA ASN A 38 27.50 -9.30 -1.38
C ASN A 38 28.93 -9.81 -1.14
N THR A 39 29.10 -11.11 -0.91
CA THR A 39 30.38 -11.71 -0.55
C THR A 39 30.62 -13.02 -1.29
N VAL A 40 31.84 -13.21 -1.76
CA VAL A 40 32.34 -14.49 -2.31
C VAL A 40 33.47 -15.00 -1.41
N HIS A 41 33.38 -16.27 -1.03
CA HIS A 41 34.37 -16.96 -0.19
C HIS A 41 35.23 -17.87 -1.07
N PHE A 42 36.54 -17.73 -0.94
CA PHE A 42 37.55 -18.43 -1.72
C PHE A 42 38.35 -19.37 -0.84
N LYS A 43 38.82 -20.46 -1.45
CA LYS A 43 39.74 -21.42 -0.84
C LYS A 43 40.85 -21.75 -1.83
N TRP A 44 42.08 -21.76 -1.34
CA TRP A 44 43.26 -21.99 -2.17
C TRP A 44 44.32 -22.84 -1.45
N THR A 45 45.24 -23.42 -2.21
CA THR A 45 46.38 -24.17 -1.65
C THR A 45 47.55 -23.23 -1.36
N GLN A 46 48.27 -23.50 -0.27
CA GLN A 46 49.47 -22.74 0.07
C GLN A 46 50.62 -23.14 -0.87
N PRO A 47 51.40 -22.18 -1.38
CA PRO A 47 52.58 -22.46 -2.20
C PRO A 47 53.66 -23.16 -1.38
N ALA A 48 54.43 -24.04 -2.03
CA ALA A 48 55.53 -24.77 -1.38
C ALA A 48 56.78 -23.89 -1.10
N SER A 49 56.87 -22.72 -1.76
CA SER A 49 57.91 -21.71 -1.52
C SER A 49 57.34 -20.53 -0.72
N ASP A 50 58.14 -19.99 0.21
CA ASP A 50 57.83 -18.80 1.03
C ASP A 50 57.81 -17.47 0.24
N ASP A 51 58.07 -17.51 -1.08
CA ASP A 51 58.18 -16.29 -1.90
C ASP A 51 56.86 -15.48 -1.99
N HIS A 52 55.71 -16.14 -1.85
CA HIS A 52 54.38 -15.52 -2.00
C HIS A 52 53.71 -15.32 -0.65
N GLN A 53 53.86 -14.14 -0.02
CA GLN A 53 53.28 -13.88 1.30
C GLN A 53 51.78 -13.53 1.26
N TYR A 54 51.28 -13.08 0.11
CA TYR A 54 49.91 -12.57 -0.03
C TYR A 54 49.20 -13.12 -1.26
N VAL A 55 47.88 -13.14 -1.16
CA VAL A 55 46.96 -13.44 -2.24
C VAL A 55 46.03 -12.24 -2.41
N ARG A 56 45.86 -11.80 -3.66
CA ARG A 56 44.84 -10.82 -4.05
C ARG A 56 43.64 -11.55 -4.64
N LEU A 57 42.52 -11.44 -3.95
CA LEU A 57 41.22 -11.87 -4.44
C LEU A 57 40.66 -10.77 -5.33
N ARG A 58 40.16 -11.13 -6.52
CA ARG A 58 39.61 -10.17 -7.48
C ARG A 58 38.30 -10.68 -8.06
N ALA A 59 37.28 -9.82 -8.07
CA ALA A 59 36.04 -10.03 -8.79
C ALA A 59 35.79 -8.87 -9.75
N THR A 60 35.69 -9.17 -11.04
CA THR A 60 35.44 -8.18 -12.09
C THR A 60 34.02 -8.35 -12.62
N PRO A 61 33.15 -7.32 -12.56
CA PRO A 61 31.81 -7.39 -13.14
C PRO A 61 31.88 -7.73 -14.63
N THR A 62 31.00 -8.62 -15.08
CA THR A 62 30.94 -9.03 -16.51
C THR A 62 30.12 -8.08 -17.37
N THR A 63 29.35 -7.18 -16.76
CA THR A 63 28.46 -6.22 -17.39
C THR A 63 28.84 -4.80 -16.98
N GLY A 64 29.23 -3.95 -17.94
CA GLY A 64 29.55 -2.52 -17.74
C GLY A 64 31.00 -2.19 -17.35
N ASN A 65 31.34 -0.89 -17.33
CA ASN A 65 32.64 -0.32 -16.90
C ASN A 65 32.86 -0.40 -15.37
N GLY A 66 32.32 -1.42 -14.70
CA GLY A 66 32.47 -1.59 -13.26
C GLY A 66 33.92 -1.86 -12.88
N SER A 67 34.42 -1.17 -11.86
CA SER A 67 35.78 -1.41 -11.36
C SER A 67 35.86 -2.79 -10.69
N PRO A 68 36.98 -3.50 -10.82
CA PRO A 68 37.18 -4.75 -10.10
C PRO A 68 37.17 -4.50 -8.59
N VAL A 69 36.48 -5.37 -7.86
CA VAL A 69 36.55 -5.40 -6.39
C VAL A 69 37.71 -6.30 -6.02
N GLU A 70 38.62 -5.80 -5.17
CA GLU A 70 39.84 -6.51 -4.80
C GLU A 70 40.05 -6.49 -3.28
N ALA A 71 40.64 -7.57 -2.75
CA ALA A 71 41.08 -7.66 -1.36
C ALA A 71 42.38 -8.44 -1.29
N GLN A 72 43.28 -8.03 -0.41
CA GLN A 72 44.55 -8.73 -0.17
C GLN A 72 44.47 -9.47 1.17
N VAL A 73 44.81 -10.75 1.15
CA VAL A 73 44.78 -11.66 2.31
C VAL A 73 46.12 -12.39 2.40
N ALA A 74 46.58 -12.69 3.61
CA ALA A 74 47.78 -13.49 3.80
C ALA A 74 47.59 -14.90 3.22
N VAL A 75 48.58 -15.40 2.44
CA VAL A 75 48.46 -16.71 1.76
C VAL A 75 48.25 -17.85 2.75
N VAL A 76 48.82 -17.70 3.95
CA VAL A 76 48.87 -18.70 5.03
C VAL A 76 47.50 -19.06 5.57
N HIS A 77 46.47 -18.26 5.34
CA HIS A 77 45.11 -18.61 5.76
C HIS A 77 44.49 -19.71 4.88
N GLY A 78 44.92 -19.85 3.62
CA GLY A 78 44.32 -20.80 2.66
C GLY A 78 42.84 -20.54 2.33
N LEU A 79 42.27 -19.48 2.89
CA LEU A 79 40.88 -19.07 2.76
C LEU A 79 40.77 -17.55 2.93
N GLY A 80 39.76 -16.97 2.29
CA GLY A 80 39.51 -15.54 2.35
C GLY A 80 38.20 -15.17 1.66
N SER A 81 37.75 -13.95 1.89
CA SER A 81 36.48 -13.47 1.36
C SER A 81 36.62 -12.11 0.72
N LEU A 82 35.90 -11.91 -0.38
CA LEU A 82 35.75 -10.63 -1.05
C LEU A 82 34.33 -10.12 -0.80
N ALA A 83 34.20 -9.02 -0.06
CA ALA A 83 32.92 -8.39 0.31
C ALA A 83 32.61 -7.17 -0.58
N ASN A 84 31.47 -6.51 -0.32
CA ASN A 84 31.00 -5.31 -1.04
C ASN A 84 30.74 -5.54 -2.54
N LEU A 85 30.38 -6.77 -2.90
CA LEU A 85 29.89 -7.10 -4.24
C LEU A 85 28.43 -6.65 -4.38
N GLU A 86 28.03 -6.32 -5.61
CA GLU A 86 26.64 -6.00 -5.90
C GLU A 86 25.79 -7.29 -5.93
N PRO A 87 24.59 -7.29 -5.31
CA PRO A 87 23.67 -8.42 -5.39
C PRO A 87 23.19 -8.71 -6.80
N TYR A 88 22.95 -9.98 -7.08
CA TYR A 88 22.43 -10.48 -8.36
C TYR A 88 23.28 -10.10 -9.60
N THR A 89 24.59 -9.90 -9.41
CA THR A 89 25.52 -9.45 -10.45
C THR A 89 26.46 -10.58 -10.86
N ASN A 90 26.74 -10.69 -12.16
CA ASN A 90 27.64 -11.70 -12.71
C ASN A 90 29.09 -11.21 -12.65
N TYR A 91 29.98 -11.99 -12.03
CA TYR A 91 31.40 -11.71 -11.88
C TYR A 91 32.27 -12.77 -12.55
N VAL A 92 33.43 -12.35 -13.07
CA VAL A 92 34.59 -13.23 -13.27
C VAL A 92 35.49 -13.09 -12.06
N THR A 93 35.89 -14.20 -11.46
CA THR A 93 36.63 -14.21 -10.20
C THR A 93 38.00 -14.85 -10.36
N SER A 94 38.99 -14.34 -9.65
CA SER A 94 40.35 -14.87 -9.71
C SER A 94 41.09 -14.70 -8.38
N VAL A 95 42.08 -15.56 -8.18
CA VAL A 95 43.00 -15.55 -7.05
C VAL A 95 44.40 -15.33 -7.60
N ILE A 96 45.04 -14.23 -7.17
CA ILE A 96 46.34 -13.78 -7.69
C ILE A 96 47.38 -13.88 -6.57
N TYR A 97 48.35 -14.78 -6.69
CA TYR A 97 49.46 -14.88 -5.74
C TYR A 97 50.47 -13.76 -6.01
N LEU A 98 50.87 -13.07 -4.93
CA LEU A 98 51.79 -11.92 -4.97
C LEU A 98 53.10 -12.25 -4.24
N ASN A 99 54.23 -11.98 -4.88
CA ASN A 99 55.56 -12.14 -4.28
C ASN A 99 55.92 -10.94 -3.38
N ALA A 100 56.60 -11.20 -2.26
CA ALA A 100 56.89 -10.17 -1.24
C ALA A 100 57.82 -9.03 -1.70
N GLY A 101 58.59 -9.22 -2.78
CA GLY A 101 59.59 -8.27 -3.26
C GLY A 101 59.39 -7.72 -4.67
N ASP A 102 58.47 -8.29 -5.46
CA ASP A 102 58.27 -7.90 -6.87
C ASP A 102 56.86 -8.24 -7.36
N ASN A 103 56.00 -7.23 -7.51
CA ASN A 103 54.62 -7.39 -8.01
C ASN A 103 54.55 -7.76 -9.50
N THR A 104 55.68 -7.83 -10.22
CA THR A 104 55.70 -8.20 -11.65
C THR A 104 55.63 -9.71 -11.88
N LYS A 105 55.98 -10.51 -10.86
CA LYS A 105 55.78 -11.97 -10.86
C LYS A 105 54.55 -12.30 -10.04
N SER A 106 53.39 -12.33 -10.70
CA SER A 106 52.12 -12.74 -10.09
C SER A 106 51.56 -13.96 -10.82
N LEU A 107 51.11 -14.97 -10.08
CA LEU A 107 50.40 -16.11 -10.64
C LEU A 107 48.89 -15.90 -10.49
N LEU A 108 48.17 -15.88 -11.60
CA LEU A 108 46.71 -15.75 -11.62
C LEU A 108 46.06 -17.11 -11.82
N ILE A 109 45.15 -17.48 -10.90
CA ILE A 109 44.25 -18.62 -11.05
C ILE A 109 42.83 -18.08 -11.25
N ASP A 110 42.24 -18.36 -12.41
CA ASP A 110 40.82 -18.07 -12.68
C ASP A 110 39.96 -19.05 -11.87
N THR A 111 39.07 -18.53 -11.04
CA THR A 111 38.13 -19.33 -10.24
C THR A 111 36.76 -19.44 -10.89
N GLY A 112 36.61 -18.92 -12.10
CA GLY A 112 35.45 -19.04 -12.95
C GLY A 112 34.47 -17.88 -12.83
N ARG A 113 33.35 -18.05 -13.55
CA ARG A 113 32.23 -17.12 -13.59
C ARG A 113 31.16 -17.54 -12.59
N LEU A 114 30.61 -16.57 -11.86
CA LEU A 114 29.51 -16.79 -10.94
C LEU A 114 28.56 -15.60 -10.91
N ARG A 115 27.40 -15.78 -10.27
CA ARG A 115 26.50 -14.69 -9.91
C ARG A 115 26.35 -14.63 -8.40
N THR A 116 26.44 -13.43 -7.82
CA THR A 116 26.05 -13.22 -6.41
C THR A 116 24.58 -13.55 -6.21
N TRP A 117 24.21 -13.95 -5.00
CA TRP A 117 22.81 -14.26 -4.72
C TRP A 117 21.94 -12.99 -4.85
N PRO A 118 20.63 -13.15 -5.11
CA PRO A 118 19.69 -12.06 -4.97
C PRO A 118 19.76 -11.48 -3.56
N GLY A 119 19.56 -10.18 -3.41
CA GLY A 119 19.44 -9.47 -2.14
C GLY A 119 18.11 -8.72 -2.06
N ALA A 120 17.93 -7.95 -1.00
CA ALA A 120 16.78 -7.06 -0.87
C ALA A 120 16.81 -5.97 -1.96
N PRO A 121 15.66 -5.65 -2.57
CA PRO A 121 15.59 -4.56 -3.55
C PRO A 121 15.84 -3.20 -2.86
N SER A 122 16.09 -2.14 -3.62
CA SER A 122 15.94 -0.79 -3.08
C SER A 122 14.46 -0.53 -2.72
N PRO A 123 14.15 0.47 -1.87
CA PRO A 123 12.77 0.84 -1.59
C PRO A 123 12.02 1.18 -2.90
N PRO A 124 10.78 0.72 -3.09
CA PRO A 124 9.91 1.28 -4.11
C PRO A 124 9.51 2.71 -3.72
N THR A 125 9.06 3.51 -4.69
CA THR A 125 8.64 4.90 -4.46
C THR A 125 7.15 5.02 -4.69
N ILE A 126 6.41 5.51 -3.70
CA ILE A 126 4.97 5.77 -3.86
C ILE A 126 4.77 6.87 -4.89
N LYS A 127 3.98 6.56 -5.92
CA LYS A 127 3.63 7.47 -7.01
C LYS A 127 2.36 8.26 -6.67
N SER A 128 1.34 7.57 -6.17
CA SER A 128 0.11 8.22 -5.72
C SER A 128 -0.58 7.40 -4.64
N VAL A 129 -1.29 8.11 -3.76
CA VAL A 129 -2.21 7.55 -2.77
C VAL A 129 -3.50 8.36 -2.86
N VAL A 130 -4.61 7.71 -3.19
CA VAL A 130 -5.90 8.39 -3.39
C VAL A 130 -7.02 7.59 -2.75
N SER A 131 -7.95 8.28 -2.09
CA SER A 131 -9.19 7.66 -1.63
C SER A 131 -10.08 7.37 -2.84
N THR A 132 -10.59 6.15 -2.95
CA THR A 132 -11.49 5.73 -4.03
C THR A 132 -12.91 5.43 -3.55
N GLY A 133 -13.13 5.48 -2.24
CA GLY A 133 -14.40 5.16 -1.61
C GLY A 133 -14.41 5.56 -0.14
N ASP A 134 -15.53 5.32 0.53
CA ASP A 134 -15.60 5.48 1.98
C ASP A 134 -14.83 4.37 2.71
N ARG A 135 -14.60 3.21 2.07
CA ARG A 135 -13.83 2.10 2.68
C ARG A 135 -12.67 1.63 1.81
N SER A 136 -12.20 2.46 0.88
CA SER A 136 -11.13 2.08 -0.05
C SER A 136 -10.14 3.19 -0.38
N ILE A 137 -8.88 2.78 -0.54
CA ILE A 137 -7.76 3.62 -0.96
C ILE A 137 -7.01 2.89 -2.07
N GLN A 138 -6.67 3.61 -3.13
CA GLN A 138 -5.79 3.14 -4.19
C GLN A 138 -4.38 3.69 -4.01
N VAL A 139 -3.41 2.78 -4.03
CA VAL A 139 -1.98 3.08 -3.95
C VAL A 139 -1.35 2.69 -5.28
N SER A 140 -0.52 3.56 -5.85
CA SER A 140 0.33 3.25 -7.00
C SER A 140 1.78 3.62 -6.72
N TRP A 141 2.72 2.91 -7.31
CA TRP A 141 4.14 3.07 -7.03
C TRP A 141 5.01 2.86 -8.26
N TYR A 142 6.26 3.31 -8.17
CA TYR A 142 7.32 2.95 -9.10
C TYR A 142 8.07 1.73 -8.57
N ALA A 143 8.55 0.90 -9.50
CA ALA A 143 9.41 -0.22 -9.16
C ALA A 143 10.73 0.27 -8.50
N PRO A 144 11.38 -0.56 -7.67
CA PRO A 144 12.71 -0.29 -7.14
C PRO A 144 13.71 0.07 -8.24
N GLU A 145 14.50 1.13 -8.03
CA GLU A 145 15.60 1.51 -8.93
C GLU A 145 16.62 0.38 -9.07
N LYS A 146 16.96 -0.29 -7.95
CA LYS A 146 17.82 -1.47 -7.93
C LYS A 146 17.01 -2.67 -7.44
N SER A 147 16.69 -3.59 -8.35
CA SER A 147 15.91 -4.77 -7.97
C SER A 147 16.73 -5.79 -7.16
N ASN A 148 18.07 -5.79 -7.29
CA ASN A 148 18.99 -6.71 -6.58
C ASN A 148 18.58 -8.20 -6.70
N GLY A 149 17.87 -8.56 -7.77
CA GLY A 149 17.17 -9.83 -7.87
C GLY A 149 15.97 -9.73 -8.79
N LYS A 150 15.29 -10.86 -8.99
CA LYS A 150 13.99 -10.89 -9.66
C LYS A 150 12.92 -10.56 -8.63
N ILE A 151 12.15 -9.50 -8.86
CA ILE A 151 10.99 -9.18 -8.01
C ILE A 151 9.96 -10.30 -8.15
N ARG A 152 9.49 -10.81 -7.01
CA ARG A 152 8.46 -11.84 -6.91
C ARG A 152 7.07 -11.24 -6.76
N GLU A 153 6.92 -10.29 -5.84
CA GLU A 153 5.65 -9.66 -5.50
C GLU A 153 5.85 -8.28 -4.87
N TYR A 154 4.79 -7.49 -4.90
CA TYR A 154 4.62 -6.31 -4.06
C TYR A 154 3.51 -6.54 -3.03
N MET A 155 3.63 -5.91 -1.87
CA MET A 155 2.58 -5.86 -0.86
C MET A 155 2.32 -4.40 -0.48
N ALA A 156 1.17 -3.87 -0.87
CA ALA A 156 0.71 -2.57 -0.40
C ALA A 156 0.00 -2.73 0.94
N ALA A 157 0.22 -1.83 1.88
CA ALA A 157 -0.42 -1.83 3.19
C ALA A 157 -0.80 -0.41 3.60
N CYS A 158 -1.97 -0.24 4.23
CA CYS A 158 -2.40 1.04 4.79
C CYS A 158 -2.64 0.91 6.29
N TYR A 159 -2.18 1.91 7.03
CA TYR A 159 -2.17 1.98 8.48
C TYR A 159 -3.04 3.12 8.92
N LEU A 160 -3.94 2.85 9.86
CA LEU A 160 -4.72 3.92 10.50
C LEU A 160 -3.74 4.86 11.22
N LEU A 161 -3.96 6.16 11.10
CA LEU A 161 -3.06 7.16 11.69
C LEU A 161 -2.82 6.89 13.17
N GLY A 162 -1.54 6.82 13.57
CA GLY A 162 -1.12 6.52 14.94
C GLY A 162 -0.99 5.03 15.28
N TYR A 163 -1.31 4.12 14.34
CA TYR A 163 -1.19 2.67 14.53
C TYR A 163 -0.04 2.07 13.72
N GLY A 164 0.68 1.13 14.34
CA GLY A 164 1.80 0.40 13.72
C GLY A 164 1.39 -0.87 12.95
N ILE A 165 0.12 -1.28 13.05
CA ILE A 165 -0.40 -2.49 12.42
C ILE A 165 -1.25 -2.09 11.20
N PRO A 166 -1.08 -2.75 10.04
CA PRO A 166 -1.85 -2.40 8.86
C PRO A 166 -3.32 -2.76 9.05
N ALA A 167 -4.20 -1.80 8.75
CA ALA A 167 -5.64 -2.00 8.75
C ALA A 167 -6.09 -2.84 7.54
N ALA A 168 -5.42 -2.66 6.40
CA ALA A 168 -5.60 -3.48 5.21
C ALA A 168 -4.24 -3.70 4.53
N SER A 169 -4.11 -4.82 3.81
CA SER A 169 -2.98 -5.07 2.93
C SER A 169 -3.40 -5.89 1.72
N LYS A 170 -2.67 -5.74 0.62
CA LYS A 170 -2.93 -6.48 -0.63
C LYS A 170 -1.61 -6.84 -1.30
N ARG A 171 -1.47 -8.12 -1.67
CA ARG A 171 -0.36 -8.61 -2.49
C ARG A 171 -0.72 -8.59 -3.95
N VAL A 172 0.25 -8.23 -4.79
CA VAL A 172 0.15 -8.25 -6.25
C VAL A 172 1.44 -8.81 -6.85
N ASP A 173 1.36 -9.30 -8.09
CA ASP A 173 2.52 -9.81 -8.81
C ASP A 173 3.56 -8.72 -9.12
N ALA A 174 4.71 -9.13 -9.65
CA ALA A 174 5.83 -8.26 -9.95
C ALA A 174 5.58 -7.25 -11.10
N GLN A 175 4.57 -7.48 -11.94
CA GLN A 175 4.22 -6.62 -13.07
C GLN A 175 3.20 -5.54 -12.67
N THR A 176 2.46 -5.79 -11.59
CA THR A 176 1.42 -4.90 -11.10
C THR A 176 1.99 -3.84 -10.16
N LEU A 177 1.83 -2.56 -10.54
CA LEU A 177 2.36 -1.40 -9.82
C LEU A 177 1.28 -0.53 -9.16
N SER A 178 0.12 -1.12 -8.88
CA SER A 178 -0.94 -0.48 -8.14
C SER A 178 -1.82 -1.50 -7.41
N ALA A 179 -2.43 -1.09 -6.30
CA ALA A 179 -3.34 -1.90 -5.53
C ALA A 179 -4.42 -1.02 -4.91
N GLU A 180 -5.67 -1.45 -5.02
CA GLU A 180 -6.77 -0.93 -4.22
C GLU A 180 -6.94 -1.77 -2.96
N LEU A 181 -6.84 -1.10 -1.81
CA LEU A 181 -7.08 -1.65 -0.49
C LEU A 181 -8.51 -1.29 -0.08
N THR A 182 -9.28 -2.30 0.31
CA THR A 182 -10.69 -2.19 0.69
C THR A 182 -10.88 -2.54 2.17
N TYR A 183 -12.13 -2.46 2.66
CA TYR A 183 -12.51 -2.75 4.05
C TYR A 183 -11.88 -1.82 5.10
N LEU A 184 -11.49 -0.62 4.69
CA LEU A 184 -11.01 0.42 5.59
C LEU A 184 -12.17 1.05 6.39
N SER A 185 -11.84 1.81 7.42
CA SER A 185 -12.80 2.60 8.19
C SER A 185 -13.14 3.88 7.44
N SER A 186 -14.42 4.21 7.37
CA SER A 186 -14.91 5.41 6.71
C SER A 186 -14.51 6.69 7.46
N ASN A 187 -14.35 7.79 6.72
CA ASN A 187 -13.95 9.10 7.22
C ASN A 187 -12.68 9.08 8.11
N SER A 188 -11.74 8.18 7.84
CA SER A 188 -10.56 7.93 8.68
C SER A 188 -9.26 8.22 7.92
N GLN A 189 -8.23 8.68 8.62
CA GLN A 189 -6.93 9.03 8.04
C GLN A 189 -5.97 7.85 8.05
N TYR A 190 -5.29 7.65 6.93
CA TYR A 190 -4.34 6.57 6.70
C TYR A 190 -3.02 7.08 6.13
N GLU A 191 -1.97 6.34 6.42
CA GLU A 191 -0.71 6.35 5.68
C GLU A 191 -0.53 4.97 5.04
N CYS A 192 0.07 4.90 3.86
CA CYS A 192 0.27 3.62 3.19
C CYS A 192 1.75 3.42 2.81
N ASP A 193 2.18 2.17 2.74
CA ASP A 193 3.49 1.77 2.23
C ASP A 193 3.35 0.67 1.17
N VAL A 194 4.45 0.43 0.45
CA VAL A 194 4.57 -0.69 -0.47
C VAL A 194 5.87 -1.42 -0.18
N THR A 195 5.78 -2.74 -0.01
CA THR A 195 6.94 -3.61 0.20
C THR A 195 7.23 -4.43 -1.04
N ALA A 196 8.44 -4.31 -1.59
CA ALA A 196 8.92 -5.13 -2.69
C ALA A 196 9.66 -6.36 -2.15
N THR A 197 9.42 -7.53 -2.74
CA THR A 197 10.08 -8.79 -2.35
C THR A 197 10.82 -9.40 -3.54
N THR A 198 12.09 -9.76 -3.36
CA THR A 198 12.87 -10.52 -4.35
C THR A 198 12.79 -12.02 -4.11
N GLU A 199 12.88 -12.79 -5.20
CA GLU A 199 13.01 -14.24 -5.17
C GLU A 199 14.43 -14.66 -4.74
N GLY A 200 14.54 -15.58 -3.78
CA GLY A 200 15.80 -16.20 -3.39
C GLY A 200 16.19 -17.37 -4.30
N VAL A 201 17.42 -17.86 -4.17
CA VAL A 201 17.91 -19.03 -4.95
C VAL A 201 17.54 -20.37 -4.34
N GLY A 202 16.97 -20.36 -3.13
CA GLY A 202 16.59 -21.55 -2.38
C GLY A 202 15.93 -21.17 -1.06
N TRP A 203 15.66 -22.17 -0.23
CA TRP A 203 15.05 -21.96 1.08
C TRP A 203 15.98 -21.13 1.97
N MET A 204 15.54 -19.93 2.37
CA MET A 204 16.32 -18.98 3.19
C MET A 204 17.69 -18.58 2.58
N GLN A 205 17.85 -18.69 1.25
CA GLN A 205 19.09 -18.35 0.56
C GLN A 205 18.88 -17.18 -0.40
N GLY A 206 19.44 -16.02 -0.04
CA GLY A 206 19.28 -14.77 -0.78
C GLY A 206 17.84 -14.25 -0.79
N GLY A 207 17.61 -13.27 -1.65
CA GLY A 207 16.38 -12.49 -1.70
C GLY A 207 16.32 -11.47 -0.56
N GLY A 208 15.14 -10.90 -0.35
CA GLY A 208 14.92 -9.92 0.70
C GLY A 208 13.66 -9.10 0.43
N LYS A 209 13.36 -8.23 1.39
CA LYS A 209 12.21 -7.33 1.33
C LYS A 209 12.61 -5.93 1.73
N THR A 210 12.06 -4.95 1.03
CA THR A 210 12.27 -3.53 1.37
C THR A 210 10.96 -2.79 1.19
N SER A 211 10.59 -2.03 2.22
CA SER A 211 9.40 -1.18 2.22
C SER A 211 9.76 0.22 1.74
N SER A 212 8.81 0.89 1.09
CA SER A 212 8.88 2.33 0.84
C SER A 212 8.79 3.11 2.15
N GLU A 213 9.14 4.39 2.09
CA GLU A 213 8.65 5.36 3.06
C GLU A 213 7.11 5.37 3.07
N ARG A 214 6.53 5.80 4.20
CA ARG A 214 5.07 5.99 4.30
C ARG A 214 4.62 7.16 3.42
N SER A 215 3.44 7.01 2.83
CA SER A 215 2.81 8.05 2.02
C SER A 215 2.45 9.28 2.85
N SER A 216 2.11 10.38 2.16
CA SER A 216 1.33 11.44 2.76
C SER A 216 -0.02 10.91 3.28
N LEU A 217 -0.62 11.64 4.22
CA LEU A 217 -1.94 11.31 4.76
C LEU A 217 -3.00 11.34 3.67
N VAL A 218 -3.84 10.31 3.67
CA VAL A 218 -5.04 10.19 2.84
C VAL A 218 -6.22 9.90 3.75
N LYS A 219 -7.37 10.52 3.49
CA LYS A 219 -8.58 10.30 4.25
C LYS A 219 -9.59 9.57 3.39
N THR A 220 -10.15 8.46 3.87
CA THR A 220 -11.28 7.80 3.21
C THR A 220 -12.48 8.74 3.16
N TRP A 221 -13.35 8.56 2.17
CA TRP A 221 -14.53 9.41 2.06
C TRP A 221 -15.48 9.24 3.27
N PRO A 222 -16.36 10.22 3.53
CA PRO A 222 -17.45 10.03 4.47
C PRO A 222 -18.27 8.80 4.08
N GLY A 223 -18.62 7.99 5.07
CA GLY A 223 -19.64 6.95 4.92
C GLY A 223 -21.01 7.51 5.28
N THR A 224 -21.93 6.62 5.63
CA THR A 224 -23.27 6.99 6.12
C THR A 224 -23.37 6.78 7.63
N THR A 225 -24.52 6.39 8.14
CA THR A 225 -24.71 5.93 9.52
C THR A 225 -25.06 4.45 9.53
N GLU A 226 -25.05 3.85 10.72
CA GLU A 226 -25.83 2.61 10.90
C GLU A 226 -27.32 2.83 10.57
N GLN A 227 -28.04 1.74 10.30
CA GLN A 227 -29.49 1.78 10.03
C GLN A 227 -30.22 2.47 11.20
N PRO A 228 -30.94 3.59 10.96
CA PRO A 228 -31.68 4.29 12.01
C PRO A 228 -32.79 3.43 12.62
N ILE A 229 -33.14 3.70 13.88
CA ILE A 229 -34.16 2.93 14.61
C ILE A 229 -35.31 3.85 15.02
N ILE A 230 -36.50 3.58 14.48
CA ILE A 230 -37.75 4.17 14.98
C ILE A 230 -38.09 3.51 16.31
N LYS A 231 -37.91 4.25 17.41
CA LYS A 231 -38.16 3.79 18.78
C LYS A 231 -39.66 3.61 19.02
N SER A 232 -40.46 4.60 18.67
CA SER A 232 -41.90 4.55 18.84
C SER A 232 -42.64 5.36 17.77
N ALA A 233 -43.83 4.89 17.39
CA ALA A 233 -44.79 5.62 16.57
C ALA A 233 -46.16 5.49 17.26
N THR A 234 -46.74 6.59 17.69
CA THR A 234 -47.93 6.60 18.54
C THR A 234 -49.00 7.54 18.01
N ALA A 235 -50.25 7.09 18.01
CA ALA A 235 -51.37 7.97 17.74
C ALA A 235 -51.66 8.84 18.97
N ARG A 236 -51.60 10.16 18.78
CA ARG A 236 -51.92 11.14 19.83
C ARG A 236 -53.33 11.68 19.71
N GLY A 237 -53.96 11.54 18.54
CA GLY A 237 -55.35 11.92 18.30
C GLY A 237 -55.87 11.30 17.00
N SER A 238 -57.07 11.70 16.59
CA SER A 238 -57.66 11.24 15.33
C SER A 238 -56.96 11.80 14.09
N ARG A 239 -56.23 12.92 14.22
CA ARG A 239 -55.51 13.57 13.12
C ARG A 239 -54.03 13.81 13.42
N THR A 240 -53.49 13.12 14.42
CA THR A 240 -52.13 13.39 14.93
C THR A 240 -51.36 12.13 15.28
N LEU A 241 -50.17 11.99 14.71
CA LEU A 241 -49.19 10.95 15.04
C LEU A 241 -47.91 11.58 15.61
N TYR A 242 -47.29 10.87 16.54
CA TYR A 242 -46.01 11.22 17.14
C TYR A 242 -44.99 10.13 16.86
N LEU A 243 -43.90 10.49 16.20
CA LEU A 243 -42.79 9.62 15.86
C LEU A 243 -41.58 9.97 16.73
N GLU A 244 -40.87 8.96 17.21
CA GLU A 244 -39.64 9.09 18.01
C GLU A 244 -38.62 8.07 17.51
N TRP A 245 -37.37 8.50 17.31
CA TRP A 245 -36.27 7.63 16.88
C TRP A 245 -35.02 7.81 17.74
N LEU A 246 -34.13 6.83 17.65
CA LEU A 246 -32.84 6.87 18.34
C LEU A 246 -31.81 7.63 17.50
N ARG A 247 -30.94 8.37 18.18
CA ARG A 247 -29.74 8.94 17.56
C ARG A 247 -28.81 7.80 17.12
N PRO A 248 -28.34 7.76 15.86
CA PRO A 248 -27.33 6.79 15.44
C PRO A 248 -26.07 6.89 16.29
N THR A 249 -25.56 5.74 16.74
CA THR A 249 -24.33 5.67 17.55
C THR A 249 -23.08 5.83 16.68
N SER A 250 -23.14 5.31 15.45
CA SER A 250 -22.07 5.38 14.47
C SER A 250 -22.46 6.31 13.32
N VAL A 251 -21.78 7.45 13.24
CA VAL A 251 -21.92 8.44 12.14
C VAL A 251 -20.56 8.61 11.48
N TYR A 252 -20.41 8.13 10.25
CA TYR A 252 -19.13 8.15 9.53
C TYR A 252 -18.94 9.42 8.70
N GLY A 253 -19.19 10.58 9.31
CA GLY A 253 -19.15 11.88 8.65
C GLY A 253 -19.88 12.93 9.46
N LYS A 254 -20.37 13.98 8.78
CA LYS A 254 -21.23 15.00 9.40
C LYS A 254 -22.69 14.70 9.05
N LEU A 255 -23.48 14.31 10.04
CA LEU A 255 -24.93 14.14 9.90
C LEU A 255 -25.59 15.49 9.61
N ASP A 256 -26.41 15.56 8.57
CA ASP A 256 -27.07 16.78 8.12
C ASP A 256 -28.54 16.84 8.55
N HIS A 257 -29.29 15.80 8.20
CA HIS A 257 -30.72 15.68 8.43
C HIS A 257 -31.16 14.21 8.51
N TYR A 258 -32.36 13.98 9.02
CA TYR A 258 -33.09 12.72 8.77
C TYR A 258 -34.19 12.93 7.74
N LEU A 259 -34.46 11.90 6.96
CA LEU A 259 -35.57 11.82 6.03
C LEU A 259 -36.58 10.80 6.55
N VAL A 260 -37.74 11.28 6.97
CA VAL A 260 -38.88 10.43 7.32
C VAL A 260 -39.72 10.21 6.07
N THR A 261 -39.83 8.98 5.61
CA THR A 261 -40.77 8.61 4.55
C THR A 261 -42.03 8.06 5.20
N MET A 262 -43.17 8.65 4.85
CA MET A 262 -44.49 8.24 5.35
C MET A 262 -45.36 7.80 4.18
N VAL A 263 -45.95 6.60 4.31
CA VAL A 263 -46.79 5.99 3.28
C VAL A 263 -48.15 5.63 3.87
N PRO A 264 -49.27 6.23 3.40
CA PRO A 264 -50.60 5.78 3.81
C PRO A 264 -50.87 4.37 3.26
N ALA A 265 -51.18 3.40 4.11
CA ALA A 265 -51.35 1.99 3.70
C ALA A 265 -52.47 1.80 2.67
N HIS A 266 -53.51 2.64 2.74
CA HIS A 266 -54.65 2.63 1.83
C HIS A 266 -54.37 3.33 0.49
N LEU A 267 -53.36 4.21 0.44
CA LEU A 267 -53.00 5.01 -0.75
C LEU A 267 -51.48 5.17 -0.86
N PRO A 268 -50.74 4.11 -1.23
CA PRO A 268 -49.28 4.15 -1.25
C PRO A 268 -48.71 5.22 -2.19
N LYS A 269 -49.45 5.59 -3.24
CA LYS A 269 -49.08 6.65 -4.19
C LYS A 269 -48.99 8.05 -3.55
N LEU A 270 -49.57 8.26 -2.37
CA LEU A 270 -49.50 9.52 -1.63
C LEU A 270 -48.33 9.58 -0.65
N GLN A 271 -47.26 8.81 -0.87
CA GLN A 271 -46.07 8.89 -0.03
C GLN A 271 -45.57 10.33 0.12
N LYS A 272 -45.06 10.66 1.31
CA LYS A 272 -44.42 11.94 1.60
C LYS A 272 -43.06 11.70 2.22
N GLU A 273 -42.12 12.57 1.87
CA GLU A 273 -40.79 12.60 2.46
C GLU A 273 -40.64 13.90 3.24
N ILE A 274 -40.15 13.80 4.46
CA ILE A 274 -40.07 14.92 5.40
C ILE A 274 -38.62 15.00 5.88
N LYS A 275 -37.94 16.09 5.52
CA LYS A 275 -36.59 16.38 6.02
C LYS A 275 -36.70 17.03 7.41
N THR A 276 -35.90 16.56 8.35
CA THR A 276 -35.84 17.04 9.73
C THR A 276 -34.42 17.45 10.08
N LYS A 277 -34.19 18.27 11.10
CA LYS A 277 -32.80 18.61 11.48
C LYS A 277 -32.00 17.39 11.97
N SER A 278 -30.68 17.47 11.89
CA SER A 278 -29.76 16.42 12.40
C SER A 278 -29.85 16.17 13.90
N ASP A 279 -30.32 17.14 14.68
CA ASP A 279 -30.50 17.02 16.14
C ASP A 279 -31.91 16.60 16.55
N SER A 280 -32.87 16.61 15.61
CA SER A 280 -34.24 16.16 15.83
C SER A 280 -34.31 14.65 16.06
N LEU A 281 -35.02 14.24 17.11
CA LEU A 281 -35.27 12.83 17.48
C LEU A 281 -36.76 12.49 17.54
N TYR A 282 -37.59 13.46 17.18
CA TYR A 282 -39.03 13.39 17.26
C TYR A 282 -39.66 14.15 16.08
N LEU A 283 -40.87 13.75 15.69
CA LEU A 283 -41.66 14.45 14.70
C LEU A 283 -43.15 14.34 15.06
N LEU A 284 -43.84 15.47 15.13
CA LEU A 284 -45.29 15.52 15.28
C LEU A 284 -45.95 15.75 13.92
N ILE A 285 -46.81 14.84 13.51
CA ILE A 285 -47.49 14.89 12.21
C ILE A 285 -48.96 15.16 12.46
N THR A 286 -49.50 16.20 11.82
CA THR A 286 -50.84 16.74 12.06
C THR A 286 -51.68 16.74 10.78
N GLN A 287 -52.98 16.97 10.92
CA GLN A 287 -53.97 16.99 9.82
C GLN A 287 -54.07 15.67 9.03
N MET A 288 -53.85 14.56 9.72
CA MET A 288 -53.95 13.21 9.15
C MET A 288 -55.41 12.77 9.01
N LEU A 289 -55.65 11.71 8.23
CA LEU A 289 -56.99 11.10 8.14
C LEU A 289 -57.27 10.22 9.38
N PRO A 290 -58.44 10.32 10.02
CA PRO A 290 -58.86 9.45 11.12
C PRO A 290 -59.04 7.99 10.70
N ASP A 291 -58.76 7.06 11.63
CA ASP A 291 -58.85 5.61 11.44
C ASP A 291 -58.15 5.11 10.16
N LYS A 292 -56.98 5.69 9.87
CA LYS A 292 -56.13 5.27 8.73
C LYS A 292 -54.77 4.85 9.23
N GLU A 293 -54.25 3.82 8.56
CA GLU A 293 -52.94 3.26 8.84
C GLU A 293 -51.87 3.90 7.96
N TYR A 294 -50.74 4.18 8.58
CA TYR A 294 -49.58 4.82 7.98
C TYR A 294 -48.33 4.03 8.32
N MET A 295 -47.47 3.86 7.33
CA MET A 295 -46.15 3.26 7.46
C MET A 295 -45.09 4.35 7.50
N PHE A 296 -44.15 4.23 8.42
CA PHE A 296 -43.02 5.14 8.57
C PHE A 296 -41.71 4.40 8.35
N THR A 297 -40.83 5.00 7.57
CA THR A 297 -39.43 4.63 7.48
C THR A 297 -38.55 5.86 7.66
N LEU A 298 -37.31 5.63 8.06
CA LEU A 298 -36.35 6.67 8.43
C LEU A 298 -34.99 6.39 7.78
N ARG A 299 -34.42 7.42 7.15
CA ARG A 299 -33.03 7.41 6.67
C ARG A 299 -32.28 8.60 7.27
N ALA A 300 -30.99 8.45 7.53
CA ALA A 300 -30.11 9.52 7.97
C ALA A 300 -29.22 9.97 6.81
N TYR A 301 -29.06 11.27 6.58
CA TYR A 301 -28.21 11.81 5.51
C TYR A 301 -26.90 12.37 6.06
N VAL A 302 -25.78 11.86 5.56
CA VAL A 302 -24.44 12.34 5.89
C VAL A 302 -23.90 13.17 4.72
N LEU A 303 -23.33 14.34 5.00
CA LEU A 303 -22.76 15.21 3.97
C LEU A 303 -21.57 14.52 3.25
N PRO A 304 -21.43 14.73 1.94
CA PRO A 304 -20.21 14.35 1.22
C PRO A 304 -19.02 15.19 1.70
N ASN A 305 -17.81 14.81 1.27
CA ASN A 305 -16.62 15.64 1.47
C ASN A 305 -16.67 16.93 0.60
N GLU A 306 -15.65 17.77 0.70
CA GLU A 306 -15.53 19.04 -0.04
C GLU A 306 -15.53 18.86 -1.58
N GLU A 307 -15.15 17.68 -2.06
CA GLU A 307 -15.18 17.31 -3.49
C GLU A 307 -16.51 16.69 -3.93
N GLY A 308 -17.51 16.60 -3.04
CA GLY A 308 -18.80 15.99 -3.33
C GLY A 308 -18.80 14.45 -3.35
N GLN A 309 -17.80 13.81 -2.75
CA GLN A 309 -17.65 12.35 -2.72
C GLN A 309 -18.06 11.76 -1.36
N GLY A 310 -18.60 10.54 -1.39
CA GLY A 310 -19.08 9.81 -0.21
C GLY A 310 -20.35 10.41 0.40
N GLY A 311 -20.62 10.05 1.65
CA GLY A 311 -21.84 10.44 2.36
C GLY A 311 -23.08 9.79 1.77
N GLY A 312 -24.21 10.46 1.89
CA GLY A 312 -25.50 10.01 1.38
C GLY A 312 -26.43 9.48 2.47
N TYR A 313 -27.52 8.86 2.01
CA TYR A 313 -28.50 8.24 2.90
C TYR A 313 -28.03 6.90 3.43
N SER A 314 -28.25 6.67 4.72
CA SER A 314 -28.16 5.35 5.34
C SER A 314 -29.12 4.35 4.69
N GLU A 315 -28.92 3.07 5.01
CA GLU A 315 -29.98 2.08 4.89
C GLU A 315 -31.26 2.56 5.58
N GLU A 316 -32.39 2.19 5.00
CA GLU A 316 -33.71 2.57 5.51
C GLU A 316 -34.05 1.78 6.78
N SER A 317 -34.61 2.44 7.79
CA SER A 317 -35.05 1.78 9.03
C SER A 317 -36.09 0.68 8.75
N VAL A 318 -36.19 -0.28 9.66
CA VAL A 318 -37.35 -1.20 9.68
C VAL A 318 -38.65 -0.38 9.72
N PRO A 319 -39.64 -0.68 8.85
CA PRO A 319 -40.87 0.10 8.78
C PRO A 319 -41.71 -0.01 10.05
N LYS A 320 -42.33 1.10 10.45
CA LYS A 320 -43.26 1.16 11.58
C LYS A 320 -44.66 1.51 11.12
N LEU A 321 -45.61 0.61 11.37
CA LEU A 321 -47.02 0.84 11.10
C LEU A 321 -47.72 1.40 12.33
N VAL A 322 -48.59 2.38 12.12
CA VAL A 322 -49.44 2.97 13.16
C VAL A 322 -50.74 3.48 12.55
N ARG A 323 -51.83 3.31 13.30
CA ARG A 323 -53.16 3.76 12.90
C ARG A 323 -53.58 4.97 13.74
N THR A 324 -54.08 6.02 13.10
CA THR A 324 -54.69 7.16 13.78
C THR A 324 -55.94 6.73 14.54
N LEU A 325 -56.32 7.45 15.61
CA LEU A 325 -57.53 7.12 16.35
C LEU A 325 -58.78 7.42 15.51
N ALA A 326 -59.86 6.66 15.72
CA ALA A 326 -61.14 6.95 15.06
C ALA A 326 -61.74 8.27 15.57
N ASN A 327 -61.79 8.42 16.89
CA ASN A 327 -62.32 9.59 17.61
C ASN A 327 -61.40 9.92 18.79
N GLY A 328 -61.44 11.15 19.29
CA GLY A 328 -60.68 11.57 20.46
C GLY A 328 -60.37 13.06 20.42
N PRO A 329 -59.98 13.66 21.57
CA PRO A 329 -59.55 15.05 21.58
C PRO A 329 -58.40 15.24 20.60
N ILE A 330 -58.42 16.37 19.88
CA ILE A 330 -57.22 16.85 19.18
C ILE A 330 -56.18 16.99 20.28
N ALA A 331 -55.08 16.23 20.21
CA ALA A 331 -54.01 16.32 21.21
C ALA A 331 -53.64 17.80 21.37
N SER A 332 -53.65 18.30 22.61
CA SER A 332 -53.23 19.67 22.88
C SER A 332 -51.80 19.84 22.40
N VAL A 333 -51.61 20.64 21.35
CA VAL A 333 -50.33 20.89 20.68
C VAL A 333 -49.32 21.59 21.62
N ASN A 334 -49.80 22.14 22.74
CA ASN A 334 -49.09 23.01 23.68
C ASN A 334 -48.10 22.30 24.64
N ILE A 335 -47.92 20.97 24.56
CA ILE A 335 -46.90 20.26 25.37
C ILE A 335 -45.59 20.06 24.56
N PHE A 336 -45.56 20.53 23.30
CA PHE A 336 -44.54 20.17 22.32
C PHE A 336 -44.02 21.38 21.53
N ASP A 337 -43.84 22.54 22.17
CA ASP A 337 -43.43 23.75 21.47
C ASP A 337 -42.03 23.61 20.84
N SER A 338 -41.13 22.85 21.47
CA SER A 338 -39.79 22.55 20.93
C SER A 338 -39.73 21.40 19.92
N ILE A 339 -40.88 20.92 19.41
CA ILE A 339 -40.97 19.75 18.52
C ILE A 339 -41.24 20.16 17.08
N GLU A 340 -40.48 19.61 16.13
CA GLU A 340 -40.76 19.79 14.70
C GLU A 340 -42.16 19.24 14.36
N LYS A 341 -42.95 20.08 13.68
CA LYS A 341 -44.34 19.78 13.32
C LYS A 341 -44.52 19.75 11.82
N TYR A 342 -45.02 18.65 11.27
CA TYR A 342 -45.40 18.52 9.87
C TYR A 342 -46.92 18.52 9.72
N ASN A 343 -47.44 19.30 8.77
CA ASN A 343 -48.86 19.30 8.42
C ASN A 343 -49.08 18.51 7.13
N TRP A 344 -49.83 17.41 7.23
CA TRP A 344 -50.07 16.47 6.15
C TRP A 344 -50.74 17.09 4.91
N GLU A 345 -51.72 17.96 5.10
CA GLU A 345 -52.50 18.53 3.99
C GLU A 345 -51.72 19.61 3.24
N SER A 346 -51.03 20.47 3.99
CA SER A 346 -50.26 21.59 3.40
C SER A 346 -48.84 21.22 2.98
N GLY A 347 -48.28 20.15 3.52
CA GLY A 347 -46.86 19.79 3.35
C GLY A 347 -45.88 20.70 4.10
N ALA A 348 -46.37 21.65 4.91
CA ALA A 348 -45.52 22.59 5.63
C ALA A 348 -44.87 21.98 6.88
N ILE A 349 -43.61 22.33 7.11
CA ILE A 349 -42.88 22.07 8.35
C ILE A 349 -42.86 23.36 9.17
N TYR A 350 -43.26 23.27 10.44
CA TYR A 350 -43.21 24.35 11.41
C TYR A 350 -42.15 24.04 12.46
N ASN A 351 -41.19 24.93 12.58
CA ASN A 351 -40.20 24.95 13.65
C ASN A 351 -40.54 26.11 14.58
N ASP A 352 -40.14 25.98 15.85
CA ASP A 352 -40.41 26.94 16.92
C ASP A 352 -40.29 28.41 16.45
N GLY A 353 -41.34 29.21 16.69
CA GLY A 353 -41.41 30.62 16.29
C GLY A 353 -42.21 30.95 15.03
N GLY A 354 -43.36 30.32 14.78
CA GLY A 354 -44.44 30.88 13.92
C GLY A 354 -44.12 31.14 12.44
N ALA A 355 -42.92 30.84 11.96
CA ALA A 355 -42.52 31.03 10.57
C ALA A 355 -42.65 29.71 9.82
N SER A 356 -43.63 29.64 8.90
CA SER A 356 -43.70 28.59 7.89
C SER A 356 -42.48 28.70 6.97
N VAL A 357 -41.63 27.68 6.94
CA VAL A 357 -40.66 27.52 5.85
C VAL A 357 -41.34 26.63 4.81
N LEU A 358 -41.88 27.25 3.76
CA LEU A 358 -42.30 26.54 2.55
C LEU A 358 -41.05 26.17 1.77
N GLU A 359 -40.47 24.99 2.04
CA GLU A 359 -39.59 24.37 1.04
C GLU A 359 -40.46 23.68 0.00
N ILE A 360 -40.54 24.31 -1.17
CA ILE A 360 -41.19 23.76 -2.36
C ILE A 360 -40.33 22.56 -2.79
N ALA A 361 -40.85 21.36 -2.60
CA ALA A 361 -40.31 20.16 -3.24
C ALA A 361 -40.45 20.31 -4.76
N ASN A 362 -39.33 20.29 -5.47
CA ASN A 362 -39.27 20.05 -6.91
C ASN A 362 -39.17 18.56 -7.18
#